data_AF-A0A5C5FW57-F1
#
_entry.id   AF-A0A5C5FW57-F1
#
_cell.length_a   1.000
_cell.length_b   1.000
_cell.length_c   1.000
_cell.angle_alpha   90.00
_cell.angle_beta   90.00
_cell.angle_gamma   90.00
#
_symmetry.space_group_name_H-M   'P 1'
#
loop_
_entity.id
_entity.type
_entity.pdbx_description
1 polymer ?
#
loop_
_entity_poly.entity_id
_entity_poly.type
_entity_poly.pdbx_seq_one_letter_code
_entity_poly.pdbx_strand_id
1 'polypeptide(L)'
;MASSSCLPTPAAATPSMYTLSAAAQLPTASKAAADAFVKRDGSRLTLDGAEYRIVGPNIYWLGLDENVNPSPSYPSKGRVLEAMAVASAMGATTIRSTSLGVSFGTGLSVENALGQFKPDGDPAWDAIDFTLLAARSYGLRLVIPLVDQYDYYHGGIPTFLRWRNLSCNDFSPFYDLSSPTYSDFTLYIRALLNHTSPYTNLTMASDPTVLAFETGNELGGWTGDDYPPPVEWTASIAQLLHELAPDTLVLSGSYGVRKSELAIAGVDMVSDHFYPPSLRRLSTSASLAASADTPFLIGEFDWTNQYYLAWRWAWFLLLLPAVLSALLYATPRRWWPLRSTLREMMTCGCCCASRRRAKTPRSAMGARDEPSTRQSALSNPLTAPPAYEDDDDAFAPCKSLYASGSTAELPILPPSSSSPRTAFPPSRRSPPRAPSSASSRLDHPFHIRRWHLSLLFFAILLPLLAPLLHVFLPTTISTFLDRTTSLAARDSPPRAVGDLYWSLFGRDDTCCAYVPHGDGYTLHYPSSPGQGGDEAGKGSGDAVTRLTRHAWEVRGERPYWLEEGKELRDVKGWRDLPVVNCPQKGVTLANGTLVGGSGAM
;
A
#
# COMPACT_ATOMS: atom_id res chain seq x y z
N MET A 1 31.52 -18.42 -19.50
CA MET A 1 31.67 -17.95 -18.10
C MET A 1 32.26 -16.55 -18.16
N ALA A 2 31.41 -15.53 -18.26
CA ALA A 2 31.88 -14.16 -18.05
C ALA A 2 32.10 -14.01 -16.54
N SER A 3 33.30 -13.64 -16.11
CA SER A 3 33.52 -13.24 -14.72
C SER A 3 32.71 -11.97 -14.48
N SER A 4 31.53 -12.08 -13.88
CA SER A 4 30.85 -10.92 -13.31
C SER A 4 31.75 -10.39 -12.20
N SER A 5 32.43 -9.27 -12.44
CA SER A 5 33.12 -8.53 -11.40
C SER A 5 32.11 -8.26 -10.27
N CYS A 6 32.43 -8.68 -9.04
CA CYS A 6 31.59 -8.40 -7.87
C CYS A 6 31.22 -6.92 -7.82
N LEU A 7 30.01 -6.62 -7.34
CA LEU A 7 29.63 -5.25 -6.98
C LEU A 7 30.78 -4.63 -6.19
N PRO A 8 31.26 -3.42 -6.57
CA PRO A 8 32.25 -2.75 -5.76
C PRO A 8 31.63 -2.57 -4.39
N THR A 9 32.19 -3.23 -3.36
CA THR A 9 31.87 -2.86 -1.99
C THR A 9 32.20 -1.38 -1.91
N PRO A 10 31.24 -0.51 -1.53
CA PRO A 10 31.53 0.91 -1.37
C PRO A 10 32.66 1.01 -0.35
N ALA A 11 33.88 1.18 -0.82
CA ALA A 11 34.99 1.52 0.05
C ALA A 11 34.66 2.89 0.61
N ALA A 12 34.99 3.11 1.88
CA ALA A 12 34.95 4.42 2.50
C ALA A 12 35.59 5.43 1.53
N ALA A 13 34.77 6.28 0.89
CA ALA A 13 35.24 7.22 -0.14
C ALA A 13 36.23 8.24 0.47
N THR A 14 36.20 8.38 1.80
CA THR A 14 37.13 9.13 2.63
C THR A 14 37.49 8.28 3.86
N PRO A 15 38.71 8.43 4.41
CA PRO A 15 39.15 7.73 5.63
C PRO A 15 38.33 8.04 6.89
N SER A 16 37.30 8.91 6.80
CA SER A 16 36.40 9.28 7.89
C SER A 16 35.04 8.56 7.86
N MET A 17 34.71 7.81 6.79
CA MET A 17 33.39 7.18 6.66
C MET A 17 33.23 6.00 7.63
N TYR A 18 32.16 6.04 8.44
CA TYR A 18 31.87 4.97 9.40
C TYR A 18 31.59 3.65 8.69
N THR A 19 32.14 2.55 9.22
CA THR A 19 31.93 1.20 8.69
C THR A 19 31.28 0.29 9.74
N LEU A 20 30.05 -0.16 9.48
CA LEU A 20 29.31 -1.12 10.28
C LEU A 20 29.61 -2.55 9.79
N SER A 21 30.24 -3.33 10.66
CA SER A 21 30.65 -4.72 10.44
C SER A 21 30.10 -5.69 11.48
N ALA A 22 29.53 -5.21 12.59
CA ALA A 22 28.96 -6.03 13.62
C ALA A 22 27.96 -5.26 14.49
N ALA A 23 26.96 -5.98 15.03
CA ALA A 23 26.08 -5.52 16.09
C ALA A 23 26.82 -4.97 17.32
N ALA A 24 28.03 -5.45 17.61
CA ALA A 24 28.88 -4.96 18.70
C ALA A 24 29.17 -3.45 18.64
N GLN A 25 29.14 -2.85 17.44
CA GLN A 25 29.45 -1.44 17.22
C GLN A 25 28.27 -0.49 17.47
N LEU A 26 27.06 -1.02 17.68
CA LEU A 26 25.90 -0.19 17.99
C LEU A 26 25.96 0.36 19.44
N PRO A 27 25.38 1.54 19.71
CA PRO A 27 25.37 2.14 21.05
C PRO A 27 24.78 1.22 22.12
N THR A 28 25.38 1.21 23.33
CA THR A 28 24.97 0.34 24.45
C THR A 28 23.52 0.55 24.90
N ALA A 29 22.99 1.78 24.83
CA ALA A 29 21.59 2.07 25.15
C ALA A 29 20.61 1.28 24.27
N SER A 30 20.98 1.00 23.01
CA SER A 30 20.21 0.16 22.08
C SER A 30 20.15 -1.32 22.52
N LYS A 31 21.07 -1.76 23.39
CA LYS A 31 21.16 -3.14 23.88
C LYS A 31 20.60 -3.31 25.28
N ALA A 32 20.72 -2.29 26.13
CA ALA A 32 20.18 -2.33 27.49
C ALA A 32 18.65 -2.51 27.50
N ALA A 33 17.97 -1.98 26.48
CA ALA A 33 16.54 -2.16 26.33
C ALA A 33 16.13 -3.50 25.71
N ALA A 34 17.08 -4.33 25.21
CA ALA A 34 16.76 -5.54 24.45
C ALA A 34 15.89 -6.54 25.22
N ASP A 35 15.99 -6.55 26.55
CA ASP A 35 15.23 -7.45 27.44
C ASP A 35 13.89 -6.88 27.93
N ALA A 36 13.54 -5.65 27.54
CA ALA A 36 12.28 -5.01 27.89
C ALA A 36 11.27 -5.06 26.74
N PHE A 37 9.99 -5.28 27.08
CA PHE A 37 8.88 -5.23 26.13
C PHE A 37 8.50 -3.78 25.81
N VAL A 38 8.13 -3.54 24.56
CA VAL A 38 7.48 -2.29 24.15
C VAL A 38 6.05 -2.31 24.68
N LYS A 39 5.61 -1.24 25.34
CA LYS A 39 4.29 -1.15 25.97
C LYS A 39 3.48 0.00 25.41
N ARG A 40 2.17 -0.20 25.33
CA ARG A 40 1.20 0.86 25.03
C ARG A 40 0.98 1.76 26.26
N ASP A 41 0.97 3.07 26.02
CA ASP A 41 0.53 4.09 26.97
C ASP A 41 -0.40 5.07 26.24
N GLY A 42 -1.71 4.81 26.33
CA GLY A 42 -2.72 5.49 25.51
C GLY A 42 -2.42 5.33 24.01
N SER A 43 -2.26 6.45 23.32
CA SER A 43 -1.84 6.56 21.91
C SER A 43 -0.33 6.49 21.68
N ARG A 44 0.49 6.31 22.72
CA ARG A 44 1.96 6.20 22.63
C ARG A 44 2.44 4.77 22.80
N LEU A 45 3.68 4.53 22.36
CA LEU A 45 4.45 3.36 22.72
C LEU A 45 5.64 3.78 23.57
N THR A 46 6.03 2.93 24.51
CA THR A 46 7.17 3.14 25.40
C THR A 46 8.05 1.91 25.49
N LEU A 47 9.34 2.12 25.69
CA LEU A 47 10.34 1.09 25.96
C LEU A 47 11.22 1.60 27.10
N ASP A 48 11.26 0.88 28.22
CA ASP A 48 11.93 1.30 29.46
C ASP A 48 11.58 2.73 29.91
N GLY A 49 10.31 3.11 29.77
CA GLY A 49 9.79 4.42 30.15
C GLY A 49 10.15 5.56 29.20
N ALA A 50 10.96 5.31 28.16
CA ALA A 50 11.18 6.26 27.08
C ALA A 50 10.17 6.03 25.94
N GLU A 51 9.80 7.10 25.25
CA GLU A 51 8.93 6.99 24.07
C GLU A 51 9.60 6.16 22.97
N TYR A 52 8.90 5.14 22.50
CA TYR A 52 9.35 4.25 21.43
C TYR A 52 8.62 4.58 20.13
N ARG A 53 9.36 4.65 19.01
CA ARG A 53 8.82 4.93 17.69
C ARG A 53 9.11 3.77 16.77
N ILE A 54 8.09 3.31 16.06
CA ILE A 54 8.24 2.27 15.05
C ILE A 54 8.74 2.93 13.78
N VAL A 55 9.94 2.60 13.33
CA VAL A 55 10.41 3.05 12.03
C VAL A 55 11.33 2.02 11.42
N GLY A 56 11.19 1.77 10.12
CA GLY A 56 12.04 0.78 9.45
C GLY A 56 11.40 0.16 8.22
N PRO A 57 11.95 -0.98 7.77
CA PRO A 57 11.47 -1.70 6.60
C PRO A 57 10.45 -2.80 6.93
N ASN A 58 9.66 -3.15 5.93
CA ASN A 58 9.20 -4.51 5.72
C ASN A 58 10.34 -5.33 5.09
N ILE A 59 10.68 -6.45 5.72
CA ILE A 59 11.61 -7.46 5.21
C ILE A 59 10.87 -8.80 5.27
N TYR A 60 9.94 -9.00 4.35
CA TYR A 60 8.94 -10.07 4.47
C TYR A 60 9.53 -11.49 4.45
N TRP A 61 10.75 -11.67 3.97
CA TRP A 61 11.38 -12.95 3.62
C TRP A 61 12.26 -13.57 4.71
N LEU A 62 12.31 -13.00 5.93
CA LEU A 62 13.28 -13.42 6.96
C LEU A 62 13.10 -14.86 7.49
N GLY A 63 11.92 -15.47 7.33
CA GLY A 63 11.68 -16.88 7.65
C GLY A 63 11.78 -17.82 6.44
N LEU A 64 11.39 -17.34 5.25
CA LEU A 64 11.44 -18.07 3.99
C LEU A 64 11.51 -17.07 2.84
N ASP A 65 12.40 -17.29 1.86
CA ASP A 65 12.70 -16.32 0.80
C ASP A 65 12.50 -16.90 -0.60
N GLU A 66 11.63 -16.29 -1.39
CA GLU A 66 11.37 -16.64 -2.79
C GLU A 66 12.34 -15.99 -3.80
N ASN A 67 13.23 -15.10 -3.34
CA ASN A 67 14.03 -14.22 -4.23
C ASN A 67 15.43 -14.77 -4.53
N VAL A 68 15.75 -15.95 -4.04
CA VAL A 68 17.04 -16.63 -4.26
C VAL A 68 16.82 -18.03 -4.82
N ASN A 69 17.85 -18.62 -5.44
CA ASN A 69 17.79 -19.95 -6.04
C ASN A 69 18.43 -20.99 -5.11
N PRO A 70 17.76 -22.12 -4.81
CA PRO A 70 16.39 -22.48 -5.22
C PRO A 70 15.33 -21.56 -4.59
N SER A 71 14.24 -21.33 -5.33
CA SER A 71 13.12 -20.48 -4.91
C SER A 71 11.88 -21.33 -4.62
N PRO A 72 11.28 -21.24 -3.41
CA PRO A 72 11.79 -20.55 -2.23
C PRO A 72 12.92 -21.32 -1.51
N SER A 73 13.70 -20.63 -0.67
CA SER A 73 14.67 -21.23 0.26
C SER A 73 14.80 -20.44 1.56
N TYR A 74 15.33 -21.08 2.60
CA TYR A 74 15.60 -20.39 3.86
C TYR A 74 16.71 -19.34 3.65
N PRO A 75 16.52 -18.11 4.14
CA PRO A 75 17.55 -17.08 4.02
C PRO A 75 18.80 -17.49 4.80
N SER A 76 19.97 -17.25 4.20
CA SER A 76 21.22 -17.50 4.92
C SER A 76 21.35 -16.55 6.10
N LYS A 77 22.01 -17.04 7.15
CA LYS A 77 22.32 -16.24 8.34
C LYS A 77 23.14 -14.98 8.01
N GLY A 78 23.99 -15.05 6.99
CA GLY A 78 24.78 -13.90 6.52
C GLY A 78 23.90 -12.78 5.96
N ARG A 79 22.90 -13.15 5.14
CA ARG A 79 21.93 -12.21 4.58
C ARG A 79 21.02 -11.62 5.65
N VAL A 80 20.58 -12.42 6.62
CA VAL A 80 19.81 -11.93 7.76
C VAL A 80 20.63 -10.89 8.56
N LEU A 81 21.90 -11.19 8.90
CA LEU A 81 22.74 -10.22 9.62
C LEU A 81 23.01 -8.95 8.83
N GLU A 82 23.22 -9.05 7.51
CA GLU A 82 23.37 -7.86 6.67
C GLU A 82 22.09 -7.02 6.66
N ALA A 83 20.92 -7.64 6.50
CA ALA A 83 19.64 -6.93 6.51
C ALA A 83 19.41 -6.18 7.83
N MET A 84 19.73 -6.79 8.98
CA MET A 84 19.69 -6.12 10.29
C MET A 84 20.66 -4.94 10.38
N ALA A 85 21.88 -5.11 9.84
CA ALA A 85 22.89 -4.06 9.82
C ALA A 85 22.48 -2.87 8.95
N VAL A 86 21.91 -3.14 7.77
CA VAL A 86 21.36 -2.12 6.87
C VAL A 86 20.20 -1.39 7.54
N ALA A 87 19.23 -2.11 8.09
CA ALA A 87 18.10 -1.51 8.80
C ALA A 87 18.59 -0.59 9.93
N SER A 88 19.55 -1.06 10.74
CA SER A 88 20.15 -0.27 11.82
C SER A 88 20.88 0.98 11.32
N ALA A 89 21.64 0.87 10.23
CA ALA A 89 22.34 2.00 9.61
C ALA A 89 21.35 3.05 9.10
N MET A 90 20.26 2.61 8.48
CA MET A 90 19.17 3.47 8.01
C MET A 90 18.37 4.09 9.18
N GLY A 91 18.59 3.65 10.41
CA GLY A 91 17.93 4.20 11.59
C GLY A 91 16.68 3.44 12.01
N ALA A 92 16.46 2.23 11.52
CA ALA A 92 15.32 1.42 11.93
C ALA A 92 15.35 1.11 13.45
N THR A 93 14.17 1.00 14.03
CA THR A 93 13.90 0.46 15.36
C THR A 93 13.10 -0.84 15.28
N THR A 94 12.34 -1.02 14.20
CA THR A 94 11.42 -2.14 14.02
C THR A 94 11.48 -2.65 12.58
N ILE A 95 11.34 -3.96 12.41
CA ILE A 95 11.14 -4.64 11.13
C ILE A 95 9.80 -5.37 11.18
N ARG A 96 9.03 -5.33 10.10
CA ARG A 96 7.87 -6.22 9.91
C ARG A 96 8.22 -7.33 8.92
N SER A 97 7.88 -8.57 9.26
CA SER A 97 8.25 -9.74 8.44
C SER A 97 7.20 -10.84 8.48
N THR A 98 6.48 -10.99 7.38
CA THR A 98 5.38 -11.96 7.19
C THR A 98 5.83 -13.42 7.35
N SER A 99 6.92 -13.84 6.70
CA SER A 99 7.37 -15.25 6.72
C SER A 99 7.88 -15.76 8.07
N LEU A 100 8.00 -14.89 9.10
CA LEU A 100 8.31 -15.33 10.47
C LEU A 100 7.10 -15.93 11.18
N GLY A 101 5.89 -15.46 10.83
CA GLY A 101 4.65 -15.92 11.43
C GLY A 101 3.72 -16.65 10.46
N VAL A 102 3.89 -16.46 9.16
CA VAL A 102 3.20 -17.22 8.12
C VAL A 102 4.16 -18.28 7.60
N SER A 103 4.04 -19.50 8.12
CA SER A 103 4.91 -20.62 7.76
C SER A 103 4.10 -21.92 7.81
N PHE A 104 3.21 -22.08 6.83
CA PHE A 104 2.35 -23.26 6.71
C PHE A 104 1.97 -23.59 5.26
N GLY A 105 1.75 -24.88 4.98
CA GLY A 105 1.22 -25.34 3.68
C GLY A 105 2.24 -25.85 2.68
N THR A 106 3.55 -25.73 2.96
CA THR A 106 4.62 -26.21 2.06
C THR A 106 5.66 -27.06 2.80
N GLY A 107 6.46 -27.84 2.06
CA GLY A 107 7.50 -28.70 2.66
C GLY A 107 8.59 -27.96 3.44
N LEU A 108 8.74 -26.65 3.19
CA LEU A 108 9.66 -25.72 3.87
C LEU A 108 8.99 -24.91 4.99
N SER A 109 7.70 -25.16 5.24
CA SER A 109 6.96 -24.50 6.30
C SER A 109 7.13 -25.22 7.64
N VAL A 110 6.94 -24.48 8.74
CA VAL A 110 6.84 -25.03 10.10
C VAL A 110 5.69 -26.03 10.20
N GLU A 111 4.51 -25.68 9.71
CA GLU A 111 3.39 -26.63 9.57
C GLU A 111 3.27 -27.06 8.10
N ASN A 112 3.94 -28.15 7.74
CA ASN A 112 4.04 -28.55 6.33
C ASN A 112 2.75 -29.18 5.79
N ALA A 113 1.90 -29.70 6.67
CA ALA A 113 0.56 -30.21 6.38
C ALA A 113 -0.30 -30.07 7.64
N LEU A 114 -1.62 -30.10 7.49
CA LEU A 114 -2.55 -29.91 8.62
C LEU A 114 -2.20 -30.79 9.84
N GLY A 115 -1.87 -30.13 10.96
CA GLY A 115 -1.50 -30.75 12.22
C GLY A 115 -0.11 -31.43 12.23
N GLN A 116 0.69 -31.25 11.18
CA GLN A 116 2.04 -31.81 11.05
C GLN A 116 3.07 -30.69 11.16
N PHE A 117 3.63 -30.56 12.36
CA PHE A 117 4.67 -29.58 12.67
C PHE A 117 6.06 -30.20 12.53
N LYS A 118 7.01 -29.41 12.03
CA LYS A 118 8.42 -29.80 11.98
C LYS A 118 9.01 -29.94 13.39
N PRO A 119 9.90 -30.91 13.62
CA PRO A 119 10.55 -31.09 14.92
C PRO A 119 11.57 -29.99 15.20
N ASP A 120 11.92 -29.79 16.48
CA ASP A 120 13.01 -28.91 16.89
C ASP A 120 14.31 -29.20 16.14
N GLY A 121 15.00 -28.15 15.70
CA GLY A 121 16.22 -28.25 14.91
C GLY A 121 16.00 -28.44 13.40
N ASP A 122 14.75 -28.52 12.92
CA ASP A 122 14.47 -28.42 11.49
C ASP A 122 14.86 -27.02 10.95
N PRO A 123 15.40 -26.91 9.72
CA PRO A 123 15.75 -25.63 9.11
C PRO A 123 14.64 -24.57 9.08
N ALA A 124 13.35 -24.98 9.07
CA ALA A 124 12.23 -24.03 9.18
C ALA A 124 12.27 -23.25 10.50
N TRP A 125 12.56 -23.94 11.60
CA TRP A 125 12.72 -23.31 12.91
C TRP A 125 14.03 -22.53 13.00
N ASP A 126 15.15 -23.07 12.49
CA ASP A 126 16.46 -22.40 12.53
C ASP A 126 16.44 -21.01 11.87
N ALA A 127 15.71 -20.84 10.77
CA ALA A 127 15.57 -19.56 10.07
C ALA A 127 14.85 -18.50 10.94
N ILE A 128 13.73 -18.88 11.55
CA ILE A 128 12.94 -18.02 12.44
C ILE A 128 13.74 -17.69 13.71
N ASP A 129 14.31 -18.71 14.34
CA ASP A 129 15.08 -18.61 15.58
C ASP A 129 16.31 -17.73 15.42
N PHE A 130 17.05 -17.89 14.32
CA PHE A 130 18.22 -17.06 14.05
C PHE A 130 17.82 -15.60 13.79
N THR A 131 16.68 -15.36 13.15
CA THR A 131 16.17 -14.00 12.92
C THR A 131 15.85 -13.29 14.24
N LEU A 132 15.24 -13.98 15.20
CA LEU A 132 15.00 -13.44 16.55
C LEU A 132 16.32 -13.04 17.23
N LEU A 133 17.32 -13.93 17.20
CA LEU A 133 18.66 -13.63 17.73
C LEU A 133 19.30 -12.41 17.02
N ALA A 134 19.22 -12.37 15.69
CA ALA A 134 19.82 -11.31 14.90
C ALA A 134 19.15 -9.95 15.20
N ALA A 135 17.83 -9.87 15.19
CA ALA A 135 17.08 -8.67 15.55
C ALA A 135 17.44 -8.17 16.96
N ARG A 136 17.44 -9.08 17.94
CA ARG A 136 17.87 -8.80 19.33
C ARG A 136 19.29 -8.23 19.39
N SER A 137 20.22 -8.82 18.66
CA SER A 137 21.63 -8.39 18.67
C SER A 137 21.82 -6.98 18.13
N TYR A 138 21.00 -6.59 17.15
CA TYR A 138 20.98 -5.24 16.57
C TYR A 138 20.05 -4.27 17.31
N GLY A 139 19.37 -4.70 18.38
CA GLY A 139 18.42 -3.87 19.13
C GLY A 139 17.15 -3.51 18.35
N LEU A 140 16.81 -4.32 17.35
CA LEU A 140 15.62 -4.16 16.51
C LEU A 140 14.46 -4.99 17.08
N ARG A 141 13.24 -4.48 16.89
CA ARG A 141 12.02 -5.22 17.22
C ARG A 141 11.32 -5.79 15.99
N LEU A 142 10.45 -6.77 16.20
CA LEU A 142 9.72 -7.45 15.14
C LEU A 142 8.21 -7.27 15.27
N VAL A 143 7.55 -6.94 14.16
CA VAL A 143 6.10 -7.12 13.97
C VAL A 143 5.91 -8.36 13.10
N ILE A 144 5.11 -9.31 13.58
CA ILE A 144 4.96 -10.64 12.98
C ILE A 144 3.49 -10.90 12.64
N PRO A 145 3.08 -10.78 11.36
CA PRO A 145 1.79 -11.28 10.87
C PRO A 145 1.67 -12.79 11.01
N LEU A 146 0.52 -13.27 11.50
CA LEU A 146 0.29 -14.70 11.80
C LEU A 146 -0.42 -15.47 10.70
N VAL A 147 -1.05 -14.78 9.77
CA VAL A 147 -1.68 -15.36 8.56
C VAL A 147 -1.57 -14.33 7.43
N ASP A 148 -1.66 -14.77 6.19
CA ASP A 148 -1.76 -13.89 5.04
C ASP A 148 -3.15 -13.98 4.42
N GLN A 149 -3.72 -12.85 3.98
CA GLN A 149 -4.95 -12.84 3.18
C GLN A 149 -4.74 -13.62 1.86
N TYR A 150 -3.53 -13.58 1.32
CA TYR A 150 -3.20 -14.09 -0.02
C TYR A 150 -2.60 -15.51 0.00
N ASP A 151 -2.60 -16.19 -1.15
CA ASP A 151 -2.07 -17.56 -1.32
C ASP A 151 -0.65 -17.56 -1.88
N TYR A 152 0.35 -17.26 -1.03
CA TYR A 152 1.76 -17.24 -1.43
C TYR A 152 2.52 -18.51 -1.01
N TYR A 153 3.82 -18.55 -1.33
CA TYR A 153 4.72 -19.68 -1.05
C TYR A 153 4.88 -20.01 0.44
N HIS A 154 4.63 -19.03 1.32
CA HIS A 154 4.67 -19.17 2.78
C HIS A 154 3.31 -19.55 3.41
N GLY A 155 2.25 -19.59 2.60
CA GLY A 155 0.87 -19.88 3.01
C GLY A 155 -0.01 -18.65 3.13
N GLY A 156 -1.29 -18.88 3.46
CA GLY A 156 -2.28 -17.87 3.83
C GLY A 156 -3.63 -18.50 4.17
N ILE A 157 -4.68 -17.70 4.31
CA ILE A 157 -6.06 -18.19 4.55
C ILE A 157 -6.44 -19.32 3.58
N PRO A 158 -6.16 -19.23 2.27
CA PRO A 158 -6.44 -20.30 1.31
C PRO A 158 -5.82 -21.66 1.67
N THR A 159 -4.69 -21.70 2.38
CA THR A 159 -4.06 -22.95 2.83
C THR A 159 -4.93 -23.71 3.82
N PHE A 160 -5.47 -23.04 4.85
CA PHE A 160 -6.33 -23.68 5.84
C PHE A 160 -7.64 -24.16 5.22
N LEU A 161 -8.21 -23.38 4.28
CA LEU A 161 -9.40 -23.77 3.54
C LEU A 161 -9.14 -25.03 2.69
N ARG A 162 -8.01 -25.03 1.96
CA ARG A 162 -7.59 -26.15 1.11
C ARG A 162 -7.33 -27.43 1.90
N TRP A 163 -6.72 -27.35 3.09
CA TRP A 163 -6.55 -28.51 3.97
C TRP A 163 -7.87 -29.13 4.41
N ARG A 164 -8.94 -28.33 4.50
CA ARG A 164 -10.29 -28.79 4.81
C ARG A 164 -11.14 -29.11 3.57
N ASN A 165 -10.54 -29.11 2.38
CA ASN A 165 -11.23 -29.33 1.11
C ASN A 165 -12.39 -28.33 0.88
N LEU A 166 -12.20 -27.09 1.32
CA LEU A 166 -13.12 -25.97 1.15
C LEU A 166 -12.68 -25.08 -0.02
N SER A 167 -13.59 -24.22 -0.49
CA SER A 167 -13.30 -23.25 -1.54
C SER A 167 -12.30 -22.19 -1.07
N CYS A 168 -11.23 -21.97 -1.82
CA CYS A 168 -10.27 -20.88 -1.55
C CYS A 168 -10.79 -19.48 -1.90
N ASN A 169 -12.05 -19.35 -2.34
CA ASN A 169 -12.70 -18.06 -2.64
C ASN A 169 -13.78 -17.69 -1.62
N ASP A 170 -13.97 -18.51 -0.59
CA ASP A 170 -14.91 -18.26 0.52
C ASP A 170 -14.16 -18.36 1.84
N PHE A 171 -13.82 -17.20 2.41
CA PHE A 171 -13.08 -17.11 3.67
C PHE A 171 -13.99 -17.20 4.89
N SER A 172 -15.32 -17.30 4.71
CA SER A 172 -16.27 -17.40 5.83
C SER A 172 -15.91 -18.50 6.83
N PRO A 173 -15.50 -19.72 6.40
CA PRO A 173 -15.10 -20.76 7.34
C PRO A 173 -13.88 -20.38 8.19
N PHE A 174 -12.90 -19.67 7.63
CA PHE A 174 -11.74 -19.21 8.40
C PHE A 174 -12.12 -18.24 9.52
N TYR A 175 -13.16 -17.43 9.28
CA TYR A 175 -13.68 -16.44 10.22
C TYR A 175 -14.75 -16.96 11.19
N ASP A 176 -15.33 -18.13 10.94
CA ASP A 176 -16.30 -18.76 11.84
C ASP A 176 -15.59 -19.45 13.01
N LEU A 177 -15.79 -18.92 14.22
CA LEU A 177 -15.20 -19.42 15.48
C LEU A 177 -15.57 -20.88 15.80
N SER A 178 -16.66 -21.38 15.24
CA SER A 178 -17.11 -22.78 15.43
C SER A 178 -16.51 -23.75 14.40
N SER A 179 -15.78 -23.22 13.40
CA SER A 179 -15.29 -24.02 12.29
C SER A 179 -14.02 -24.81 12.65
N PRO A 180 -13.80 -25.95 11.98
CA PRO A 180 -12.51 -26.64 12.04
C PRO A 180 -11.36 -25.78 11.52
N THR A 181 -11.59 -24.95 10.49
CA THR A 181 -10.57 -24.08 9.89
C THR A 181 -10.05 -23.04 10.89
N TYR A 182 -10.94 -22.42 11.66
CA TYR A 182 -10.55 -21.53 12.76
C TYR A 182 -9.75 -22.29 13.82
N SER A 183 -10.22 -23.48 14.20
CA SER A 183 -9.53 -24.32 15.19
C SER A 183 -8.11 -24.68 14.75
N ASP A 184 -7.91 -25.02 13.48
CA ASP A 184 -6.59 -25.32 12.90
C ASP A 184 -5.66 -24.11 12.98
N PHE A 185 -6.15 -22.92 12.64
CA PHE A 185 -5.36 -21.70 12.76
C PHE A 185 -4.96 -21.40 14.20
N THR A 186 -5.86 -21.58 15.17
CA THR A 186 -5.50 -21.40 16.59
C THR A 186 -4.50 -22.46 17.08
N LEU A 187 -4.55 -23.68 16.55
CA LEU A 187 -3.56 -24.72 16.83
C LEU A 187 -2.18 -24.32 16.29
N TYR A 188 -2.13 -23.79 15.07
CA TYR A 188 -0.91 -23.24 14.47
C TYR A 188 -0.30 -22.13 15.34
N ILE A 189 -1.10 -21.13 15.75
CA ILE A 189 -0.63 -20.06 16.64
C ILE A 189 -0.04 -20.62 17.93
N ARG A 190 -0.73 -21.58 18.58
CA ARG A 190 -0.24 -22.20 19.82
C ARG A 190 1.09 -22.92 19.61
N ALA A 191 1.26 -23.64 18.50
CA ALA A 191 2.50 -24.33 18.18
C ALA A 191 3.65 -23.34 17.93
N LEU A 192 3.41 -22.31 17.12
CA LEU A 192 4.39 -21.27 16.79
C LEU A 192 4.87 -20.53 18.04
N LEU A 193 3.94 -20.06 18.88
CA LEU A 193 4.26 -19.24 20.05
C LEU A 193 4.89 -20.03 21.20
N ASN A 194 4.68 -21.35 21.24
CA ASN A 194 5.23 -22.25 22.27
C ASN A 194 6.62 -22.81 21.90
N HIS A 195 7.06 -22.67 20.64
CA HIS A 195 8.40 -23.06 20.22
C HIS A 195 9.46 -22.28 21.01
N THR A 196 10.49 -22.98 21.50
CA THR A 196 11.61 -22.38 22.25
C THR A 196 12.82 -22.28 21.34
N SER A 197 13.30 -21.06 21.11
CA SER A 197 14.48 -20.83 20.30
C SER A 197 15.74 -21.40 20.99
N PRO A 198 16.57 -22.20 20.31
CA PRO A 198 17.85 -22.66 20.85
C PRO A 198 18.89 -21.53 20.93
N TYR A 199 18.64 -20.38 20.27
CA TYR A 199 19.55 -19.22 20.29
C TYR A 199 19.28 -18.27 21.44
N THR A 200 18.01 -17.95 21.71
CA THR A 200 17.63 -17.01 22.78
C THR A 200 17.20 -17.71 24.06
N ASN A 201 16.89 -19.02 24.01
CA ASN A 201 16.31 -19.81 25.10
C ASN A 201 15.00 -19.22 25.64
N LEU A 202 14.25 -18.54 24.76
CA LEU A 202 12.94 -17.98 25.02
C LEU A 202 11.94 -18.59 24.04
N THR A 203 10.68 -18.65 24.46
CA THR A 203 9.60 -18.90 23.49
C THR A 203 9.32 -17.64 22.70
N MET A 204 8.80 -17.77 21.47
CA MET A 204 8.41 -16.58 20.70
C MET A 204 7.40 -15.71 21.46
N ALA A 205 6.52 -16.33 22.25
CA ALA A 205 5.57 -15.63 23.12
C ALA A 205 6.22 -14.77 24.23
N SER A 206 7.39 -15.18 24.74
CA SER A 206 8.08 -14.54 25.87
C SER A 206 9.33 -13.77 25.45
N ASP A 207 9.62 -13.65 24.17
CA ASP A 207 10.79 -12.92 23.66
C ASP A 207 10.47 -11.44 23.42
N PRO A 208 11.02 -10.49 24.22
CA PRO A 208 10.81 -9.05 24.05
C PRO A 208 11.29 -8.50 22.70
N THR A 209 12.02 -9.28 21.91
CA THR A 209 12.37 -8.94 20.52
C THR A 209 11.11 -8.79 19.66
N VAL A 210 10.04 -9.53 19.97
CA VAL A 210 8.73 -9.38 19.32
C VAL A 210 8.02 -8.17 19.94
N LEU A 211 7.77 -7.14 19.13
CA LEU A 211 6.99 -5.96 19.54
C LEU A 211 5.50 -6.28 19.51
N ALA A 212 5.04 -6.85 18.40
CA ALA A 212 3.64 -7.21 18.24
C ALA A 212 3.46 -8.46 17.38
N PHE A 213 2.45 -9.24 17.75
CA PHE A 213 1.81 -10.16 16.82
C PHE A 213 0.70 -9.44 16.07
N GLU A 214 0.71 -9.52 14.76
CA GLU A 214 -0.33 -8.97 13.90
C GLU A 214 -1.29 -10.08 13.50
N THR A 215 -2.60 -9.87 13.68
CA THR A 215 -3.59 -10.94 13.49
C THR A 215 -3.61 -11.52 12.08
N GLY A 216 -3.09 -10.77 11.09
CA GLY A 216 -2.85 -11.23 9.73
C GLY A 216 -2.34 -10.10 8.83
N ASN A 217 -1.83 -10.43 7.65
CA ASN A 217 -1.45 -9.48 6.62
C ASN A 217 -2.67 -9.13 5.75
N GLU A 218 -3.00 -7.84 5.66
CA GLU A 218 -4.00 -7.29 4.74
C GLU A 218 -5.38 -8.00 4.77
N LEU A 219 -5.85 -8.35 5.98
CA LEU A 219 -7.15 -9.00 6.14
C LEU A 219 -8.27 -8.08 5.64
N GLY A 220 -9.18 -8.63 4.84
CA GLY A 220 -10.14 -7.83 4.07
C GLY A 220 -9.66 -7.48 2.66
N GLY A 221 -8.48 -7.95 2.25
CA GLY A 221 -7.92 -7.74 0.93
C GLY A 221 -7.60 -6.29 0.61
N TRP A 222 -7.14 -6.06 -0.61
CA TRP A 222 -6.83 -4.72 -1.10
C TRP A 222 -8.10 -3.85 -1.03
N THR A 223 -8.03 -2.71 -0.34
CA THR A 223 -9.14 -1.81 0.07
C THR A 223 -9.92 -2.19 1.34
N GLY A 224 -9.75 -3.40 1.87
CA GLY A 224 -10.35 -3.82 3.14
C GLY A 224 -11.81 -4.29 3.06
N ASP A 225 -12.36 -4.45 1.85
CA ASP A 225 -13.77 -4.81 1.62
C ASP A 225 -13.98 -6.28 1.19
N ASP A 226 -12.90 -7.05 0.95
CA ASP A 226 -12.93 -8.45 0.51
C ASP A 226 -12.74 -9.42 1.69
N TYR A 227 -13.86 -9.91 2.25
CA TYR A 227 -13.91 -10.66 3.52
C TYR A 227 -13.22 -9.95 4.69
N PRO A 228 -13.66 -8.73 5.06
CA PRO A 228 -13.13 -8.05 6.24
C PRO A 228 -13.29 -8.91 7.50
N PRO A 229 -12.28 -9.00 8.38
CA PRO A 229 -12.33 -9.90 9.53
C PRO A 229 -13.46 -9.46 10.49
N PRO A 230 -14.36 -10.38 10.90
CA PRO A 230 -15.40 -10.07 11.87
C PRO A 230 -14.84 -9.65 13.22
N VAL A 231 -15.59 -8.81 13.95
CA VAL A 231 -15.16 -8.27 15.26
C VAL A 231 -14.91 -9.38 16.26
N GLU A 232 -15.81 -10.36 16.31
CA GLU A 232 -15.75 -11.54 17.15
C GLU A 232 -14.52 -12.41 16.85
N TRP A 233 -14.14 -12.52 15.57
CA TRP A 233 -12.95 -13.26 15.17
C TRP A 233 -11.68 -12.56 15.63
N THR A 234 -11.55 -11.26 15.33
CA THR A 234 -10.41 -10.47 15.77
C THR A 234 -10.29 -10.44 17.29
N ALA A 235 -11.40 -10.31 18.02
CA ALA A 235 -11.43 -10.37 19.48
C ALA A 235 -10.95 -11.72 20.02
N SER A 236 -11.38 -12.82 19.40
CA SER A 236 -11.00 -14.17 19.82
C SER A 236 -9.52 -14.46 19.58
N ILE A 237 -8.96 -14.03 18.44
CA ILE A 237 -7.52 -14.14 18.17
C ILE A 237 -6.71 -13.23 19.11
N ALA A 238 -7.16 -11.98 19.34
CA ALA A 238 -6.48 -11.09 20.28
C ALA A 238 -6.47 -11.66 21.70
N GLN A 239 -7.58 -12.24 22.17
CA GLN A 239 -7.64 -12.93 23.46
C GLN A 239 -6.65 -14.10 23.52
N LEU A 240 -6.61 -14.95 22.49
CA LEU A 240 -5.66 -16.07 22.41
C LEU A 240 -4.20 -15.58 22.53
N LEU A 241 -3.87 -14.48 21.85
CA LEU A 241 -2.52 -13.90 21.90
C LEU A 241 -2.18 -13.35 23.29
N HIS A 242 -3.09 -12.65 23.96
CA HIS A 242 -2.88 -12.20 25.34
C HIS A 242 -2.80 -13.36 26.34
N GLU A 243 -3.46 -14.48 26.09
CA GLU A 243 -3.34 -15.69 26.91
C GLU A 243 -1.97 -16.36 26.76
N LEU A 244 -1.41 -16.37 25.54
CA LEU A 244 -0.12 -17.01 25.25
C LEU A 244 1.08 -16.10 25.52
N ALA A 245 0.96 -14.81 25.21
CA ALA A 245 2.01 -13.80 25.18
C ALA A 245 1.54 -12.49 25.86
N PRO A 246 1.29 -12.49 27.18
CA PRO A 246 0.61 -11.40 27.89
C PRO A 246 1.37 -10.06 27.92
N ASP A 247 2.67 -10.06 27.63
CA ASP A 247 3.51 -8.85 27.60
C ASP A 247 3.72 -8.31 26.17
N THR A 248 3.26 -9.02 25.13
CA THR A 248 3.44 -8.68 23.71
C THR A 248 2.18 -7.99 23.17
N LEU A 249 2.36 -6.92 22.39
CA LEU A 249 1.22 -6.17 21.84
C LEU A 249 0.51 -6.96 20.73
N VAL A 250 -0.79 -6.71 20.56
CA VAL A 250 -1.57 -7.22 19.43
C VAL A 250 -1.87 -6.10 18.44
N LEU A 251 -1.41 -6.26 17.20
CA LEU A 251 -1.72 -5.39 16.07
C LEU A 251 -2.88 -5.97 15.26
N SER A 252 -3.90 -5.15 14.98
CA SER A 252 -4.95 -5.56 14.04
C SER A 252 -4.37 -5.72 12.64
N GLY A 253 -4.68 -6.86 12.01
CA GLY A 253 -4.24 -7.20 10.66
C GLY A 253 -5.17 -6.73 9.53
N SER A 254 -6.18 -5.90 9.82
CA SER A 254 -7.10 -5.39 8.80
C SER A 254 -6.37 -4.51 7.79
N TYR A 255 -6.74 -4.57 6.52
CA TYR A 255 -6.32 -3.56 5.54
C TYR A 255 -7.04 -2.23 5.84
N GLY A 256 -6.33 -1.36 6.56
CA GLY A 256 -6.83 -0.06 6.98
C GLY A 256 -7.62 -0.07 8.27
N VAL A 257 -7.84 1.14 8.81
CA VAL A 257 -8.45 1.31 10.13
C VAL A 257 -9.97 1.32 10.03
N ARG A 258 -10.62 0.38 10.72
CA ARG A 258 -12.08 0.26 10.78
C ARG A 258 -12.60 0.70 12.13
N LYS A 259 -13.72 1.43 12.15
CA LYS A 259 -14.33 1.90 13.40
C LYS A 259 -14.73 0.75 14.33
N SER A 260 -15.14 -0.39 13.77
CA SER A 260 -15.57 -1.57 14.52
C SER A 260 -14.44 -2.22 15.31
N GLU A 261 -13.18 -2.14 14.87
CA GLU A 261 -12.07 -2.81 15.53
C GLU A 261 -11.46 -1.98 16.68
N LEU A 262 -11.67 -0.66 16.65
CA LEU A 262 -11.19 0.25 17.72
C LEU A 262 -11.82 -0.01 19.09
N ALA A 263 -12.94 -0.73 19.13
CA ALA A 263 -13.63 -1.10 20.36
C ALA A 263 -13.28 -2.53 20.85
N ILE A 264 -12.44 -3.27 20.11
CA ILE A 264 -12.09 -4.64 20.46
C ILE A 264 -11.11 -4.64 21.63
N ALA A 265 -11.56 -5.19 22.76
CA ALA A 265 -10.68 -5.43 23.90
C ALA A 265 -9.57 -6.41 23.49
N GLY A 266 -8.32 -6.06 23.81
CA GLY A 266 -7.14 -6.86 23.46
C GLY A 266 -6.47 -6.45 22.15
N VAL A 267 -7.05 -5.59 21.31
CA VAL A 267 -6.32 -4.96 20.18
C VAL A 267 -5.58 -3.74 20.71
N ASP A 268 -4.25 -3.83 20.73
CA ASP A 268 -3.39 -2.77 21.25
C ASP A 268 -3.10 -1.69 20.22
N MET A 269 -3.05 -2.06 18.95
CA MET A 269 -2.67 -1.17 17.85
C MET A 269 -3.46 -1.47 16.58
N VAL A 270 -3.57 -0.47 15.69
CA VAL A 270 -4.16 -0.64 14.35
C VAL A 270 -3.20 -0.12 13.27
N SER A 271 -3.28 -0.68 12.06
CA SER A 271 -2.45 -0.30 10.92
C SER A 271 -3.26 0.05 9.67
N ASP A 272 -2.59 0.67 8.69
CA ASP A 272 -3.08 0.89 7.33
C ASP A 272 -1.90 0.84 6.35
N HIS A 273 -2.18 0.44 5.11
CA HIS A 273 -1.20 0.22 4.05
C HIS A 273 -1.45 1.19 2.88
N PHE A 274 -0.39 1.76 2.31
CA PHE A 274 -0.49 2.89 1.38
C PHE A 274 0.15 2.62 0.03
N TYR A 275 -0.60 1.91 -0.82
CA TYR A 275 -0.30 1.70 -2.22
C TYR A 275 -1.44 2.25 -3.11
N PRO A 276 -1.29 3.43 -3.72
CA PRO A 276 -0.19 4.39 -3.54
C PRO A 276 -0.30 5.21 -2.25
N PRO A 277 0.75 5.99 -1.90
CA PRO A 277 0.70 6.97 -0.82
C PRO A 277 -0.46 7.96 -0.97
N SER A 278 -1.21 8.20 0.11
CA SER A 278 -2.39 9.08 0.10
C SER A 278 -2.55 9.84 1.42
N LEU A 279 -2.37 11.17 1.41
CA LEU A 279 -2.59 12.00 2.61
C LEU A 279 -4.03 11.95 3.12
N ARG A 280 -5.00 11.78 2.22
CA ARG A 280 -6.42 11.70 2.58
C ARG A 280 -6.70 10.45 3.39
N ARG A 281 -6.26 9.28 2.88
CA ARG A 281 -6.39 8.01 3.62
C ARG A 281 -5.62 8.08 4.93
N LEU A 282 -4.36 8.54 4.87
CA LEU A 282 -3.50 8.67 6.06
C LEU A 282 -4.16 9.53 7.14
N SER A 283 -4.69 10.69 6.77
CA SER A 283 -5.36 11.59 7.72
C SER A 283 -6.67 11.00 8.24
N THR A 284 -7.38 10.20 7.44
CA THR A 284 -8.63 9.54 7.86
C THR A 284 -8.32 8.46 8.90
N SER A 285 -7.41 7.54 8.59
CA SER A 285 -6.98 6.46 9.47
C SER A 285 -6.38 6.99 10.78
N ALA A 286 -5.48 7.98 10.69
CA ALA A 286 -4.90 8.63 11.87
C ALA A 286 -5.92 9.43 12.70
N SER A 287 -6.98 10.00 12.09
CA SER A 287 -8.06 10.65 12.85
C SER A 287 -8.94 9.64 13.56
N LEU A 288 -9.24 8.53 12.88
CA LEU A 288 -10.10 7.49 13.39
C LEU A 288 -9.46 6.78 14.58
N ALA A 289 -8.20 6.36 14.46
CA ALA A 289 -7.45 5.76 15.56
C ALA A 289 -7.28 6.71 16.76
N ALA A 290 -6.93 7.98 16.51
CA ALA A 290 -6.83 8.99 17.56
C ALA A 290 -8.17 9.25 18.29
N SER A 291 -9.32 9.06 17.62
CA SER A 291 -10.64 9.20 18.26
C SER A 291 -10.94 8.14 19.31
N ALA A 292 -10.16 7.04 19.33
CA ALA A 292 -10.26 5.95 20.30
C ALA A 292 -9.00 5.80 21.18
N ASP A 293 -8.07 6.77 21.13
CA ASP A 293 -6.77 6.71 21.80
C ASP A 293 -5.97 5.42 21.49
N THR A 294 -6.10 4.94 20.25
CA THR A 294 -5.42 3.74 19.77
C THR A 294 -4.18 4.12 18.95
N PRO A 295 -2.99 3.56 19.28
CA PRO A 295 -1.79 3.66 18.46
C PRO A 295 -2.06 3.29 17.00
N PHE A 296 -1.67 4.18 16.09
CA PHE A 296 -1.80 3.97 14.65
C PHE A 296 -0.43 3.80 13.99
N LEU A 297 -0.24 2.67 13.32
CA LEU A 297 0.97 2.35 12.57
C LEU A 297 0.70 2.49 11.06
N ILE A 298 1.56 3.21 10.34
CA ILE A 298 1.62 3.11 8.89
C ILE A 298 2.39 1.82 8.58
N GLY A 299 1.67 0.71 8.38
CA GLY A 299 2.25 -0.64 8.36
C GLY A 299 3.03 -0.98 7.10
N GLU A 300 2.62 -0.41 5.97
CA GLU A 300 3.29 -0.55 4.68
C GLU A 300 3.06 0.68 3.80
N PHE A 301 4.06 1.07 3.00
CA PHE A 301 3.90 2.08 1.96
C PHE A 301 4.95 1.98 0.87
N ASP A 302 4.56 2.40 -0.34
CA ASP A 302 5.43 2.62 -1.50
C ASP A 302 6.31 3.88 -1.33
N TRP A 303 7.62 3.77 -1.63
CA TRP A 303 8.59 4.88 -1.57
C TRP A 303 9.08 5.41 -2.93
N THR A 304 8.67 4.80 -4.04
CA THR A 304 9.24 4.98 -5.40
C THR A 304 8.68 6.17 -6.17
N ASN A 305 7.52 6.71 -5.77
CA ASN A 305 6.69 7.66 -6.54
C ASN A 305 6.14 7.11 -7.86
N GLN A 306 6.23 5.81 -8.14
CA GLN A 306 5.90 5.32 -9.48
C GLN A 306 4.47 5.66 -9.91
N TYR A 307 3.50 5.53 -9.00
CA TYR A 307 2.11 5.94 -9.26
C TYR A 307 1.97 7.44 -9.48
N TYR A 308 2.62 8.27 -8.66
CA TYR A 308 2.57 9.73 -8.86
C TYR A 308 3.13 10.12 -10.23
N LEU A 309 4.25 9.53 -10.62
CA LEU A 309 4.92 9.85 -11.89
C LEU A 309 4.10 9.43 -13.11
N ALA A 310 3.33 8.34 -13.02
CA ALA A 310 2.39 7.93 -14.06
C ALA A 310 1.25 8.96 -14.24
N TRP A 311 0.69 9.46 -13.12
CA TRP A 311 -0.51 10.29 -13.13
C TRP A 311 -0.26 11.81 -13.11
N ARG A 312 1.00 12.28 -12.93
CA ARG A 312 1.33 13.72 -12.82
C ARG A 312 0.86 14.57 -13.99
N TRP A 313 0.68 13.99 -15.17
CA TRP A 313 0.22 14.73 -16.35
C TRP A 313 -1.24 15.18 -16.23
N ALA A 314 -2.03 14.58 -15.32
CA ALA A 314 -3.37 15.05 -14.99
C ALA A 314 -3.37 16.49 -14.45
N TRP A 315 -2.26 16.98 -13.91
CA TRP A 315 -2.11 18.40 -13.55
C TRP A 315 -2.29 19.35 -14.74
N PHE A 316 -2.06 18.90 -15.98
CA PHE A 316 -2.37 19.71 -17.16
C PHE A 316 -3.87 19.96 -17.36
N LEU A 317 -4.75 19.18 -16.72
CA LEU A 317 -6.17 19.50 -16.71
C LEU A 317 -6.43 20.87 -16.07
N LEU A 318 -5.56 21.36 -15.17
CA LEU A 318 -5.64 22.74 -14.65
C LEU A 318 -5.46 23.83 -15.73
N LEU A 319 -4.91 23.49 -16.90
CA LEU A 319 -4.84 24.40 -18.04
C LEU A 319 -6.14 24.42 -18.85
N LEU A 320 -7.02 23.42 -18.70
CA LEU A 320 -8.29 23.31 -19.43
C LEU A 320 -9.19 24.54 -19.25
N PRO A 321 -9.39 25.10 -18.03
CA PRO A 321 -10.16 26.33 -17.86
C PRO A 321 -9.59 27.50 -18.66
N ALA A 322 -8.25 27.59 -18.75
CA ALA A 322 -7.57 28.63 -19.50
C ALA A 322 -7.73 28.48 -21.01
N VAL A 323 -7.55 27.27 -21.51
CA VAL A 323 -7.73 26.94 -22.92
C VAL A 323 -9.18 27.19 -23.34
N LEU A 324 -10.16 26.69 -22.58
CA LEU A 324 -11.58 26.91 -22.85
C LEU A 324 -11.96 28.40 -22.81
N SER A 325 -11.41 29.14 -21.84
CA SER A 325 -11.62 30.58 -21.72
C SER A 325 -11.05 31.34 -22.93
N ALA A 326 -9.84 31.01 -23.38
CA ALA A 326 -9.21 31.61 -24.54
C ALA A 326 -9.97 31.28 -25.84
N LEU A 327 -10.39 30.03 -26.02
CA LEU A 327 -11.21 29.59 -27.16
C LEU A 327 -12.54 30.33 -27.19
N LEU A 328 -13.21 30.47 -26.05
CA LEU A 328 -14.46 31.24 -25.96
C LEU A 328 -14.24 32.72 -26.28
N TYR A 329 -13.16 33.31 -25.78
CA TYR A 329 -12.83 34.72 -26.05
C TYR A 329 -12.52 34.96 -27.53
N ALA A 330 -11.91 33.98 -28.21
CA ALA A 330 -11.58 34.01 -29.64
C ALA A 330 -12.79 33.85 -30.56
N THR A 331 -13.97 33.49 -30.05
CA THR A 331 -15.18 33.36 -30.88
C THR A 331 -15.53 34.66 -31.62
N PRO A 332 -16.13 34.57 -32.84
CA PRO A 332 -16.41 35.74 -33.66
C PRO A 332 -17.22 36.81 -32.91
N ARG A 333 -16.80 38.08 -33.00
CA ARG A 333 -17.48 39.21 -32.32
C ARG A 333 -18.98 39.28 -32.65
N ARG A 334 -19.39 38.84 -33.84
CA ARG A 334 -20.80 38.77 -34.28
C ARG A 334 -21.71 37.88 -33.42
N TRP A 335 -21.15 36.96 -32.63
CA TRP A 335 -21.93 36.10 -31.72
C TRP A 335 -22.20 36.76 -30.36
N TRP A 336 -21.73 37.99 -30.17
CA TRP A 336 -21.80 38.72 -28.90
C TRP A 336 -22.26 40.17 -29.11
N PRO A 337 -22.88 40.82 -28.11
CA PRO A 337 -23.30 40.27 -26.81
C PRO A 337 -24.56 39.42 -26.91
N LEU A 338 -24.64 38.38 -26.07
CA LEU A 338 -25.89 37.63 -25.88
C LEU A 338 -26.85 38.46 -25.04
N ARG A 339 -28.11 38.54 -25.47
CA ARG A 339 -29.19 39.18 -24.71
C ARG A 339 -29.99 38.07 -24.04
N SER A 340 -30.17 38.17 -22.72
CA SER A 340 -31.05 37.26 -21.98
C SER A 340 -31.67 37.99 -20.79
N THR A 341 -32.68 37.37 -20.21
CA THR A 341 -33.32 37.79 -18.96
C THR A 341 -33.06 36.74 -17.87
N LEU A 342 -33.10 37.14 -16.60
CA LEU A 342 -32.87 36.19 -15.49
C LEU A 342 -33.95 35.09 -15.47
N ARG A 343 -35.16 35.42 -15.91
CA ARG A 343 -36.27 34.47 -16.06
C ARG A 343 -36.02 33.40 -17.12
N GLU A 344 -35.40 33.75 -18.24
CA GLU A 344 -35.03 32.80 -19.30
C GLU A 344 -33.93 31.84 -18.84
N MET A 345 -32.91 32.33 -18.12
CA MET A 345 -31.84 31.46 -17.61
C MET A 345 -32.35 30.44 -16.58
N MET A 346 -33.33 30.82 -15.75
CA MET A 346 -33.90 29.92 -14.73
C MET A 346 -34.90 28.90 -15.29
N THR A 347 -35.40 29.08 -16.52
CA THR A 347 -36.44 28.22 -17.13
C THR A 347 -35.92 27.30 -18.24
N CYS A 348 -34.64 27.42 -18.63
CA CYS A 348 -34.04 26.72 -19.77
C CYS A 348 -33.84 25.20 -19.60
N GLY A 349 -34.46 24.56 -18.60
CA GLY A 349 -34.56 23.10 -18.45
C GLY A 349 -35.90 22.50 -18.91
N CYS A 350 -36.89 23.31 -19.30
CA CYS A 350 -38.20 22.83 -19.73
C CYS A 350 -38.68 23.64 -20.94
N CYS A 351 -38.95 22.95 -22.06
CA CYS A 351 -39.55 23.45 -23.31
C CYS A 351 -38.60 23.95 -24.42
N CYS A 352 -37.85 23.02 -25.03
CA CYS A 352 -37.54 23.11 -26.47
C CYS A 352 -38.53 22.26 -27.26
N ALA A 353 -39.75 22.76 -27.45
CA ALA A 353 -40.67 22.25 -28.46
C ALA A 353 -41.48 23.42 -29.05
N SER A 354 -41.69 23.39 -30.36
CA SER A 354 -42.45 24.35 -31.16
C SER A 354 -41.71 25.65 -31.57
N ARG A 355 -40.98 25.55 -32.68
CA ARG A 355 -41.17 26.51 -33.79
C ARG A 355 -41.56 25.74 -35.05
N ARG A 356 -42.87 25.61 -35.28
CA ARG A 356 -43.44 25.20 -36.58
C ARG A 356 -43.22 26.36 -37.57
N ARG A 357 -42.49 26.12 -38.66
CA ARG A 357 -42.41 27.03 -39.81
C ARG A 357 -43.45 26.59 -40.84
N ALA A 358 -44.31 27.52 -41.22
CA ALA A 358 -45.43 27.31 -42.15
C ALA A 358 -44.96 26.94 -43.57
N LYS A 359 -45.67 25.98 -44.18
CA LYS A 359 -45.58 25.61 -45.60
C LYS A 359 -46.54 26.48 -46.43
N THR A 360 -46.13 26.81 -47.65
CA THR A 360 -47.02 27.02 -48.81
C THR A 360 -46.39 26.39 -50.07
N PRO A 361 -47.19 25.90 -51.04
CA PRO A 361 -46.84 24.74 -51.87
C PRO A 361 -46.73 25.03 -53.38
N ARG A 362 -46.03 24.13 -54.11
CA ARG A 362 -46.16 23.79 -55.55
C ARG A 362 -44.93 22.97 -55.97
N SER A 363 -44.92 22.03 -56.91
CA SER A 363 -45.90 21.18 -57.59
C SER A 363 -45.04 20.20 -58.40
N ALA A 364 -45.33 18.91 -58.26
CA ALA A 364 -45.21 17.78 -59.19
C ALA A 364 -44.04 17.57 -60.20
N MET A 365 -43.74 16.27 -60.35
CA MET A 365 -43.07 15.51 -61.44
C MET A 365 -41.56 15.26 -61.23
N GLY A 366 -41.03 14.05 -61.41
CA GLY A 366 -41.62 12.77 -61.81
C GLY A 366 -40.66 11.61 -61.46
N ALA A 367 -41.17 10.39 -61.65
CA ALA A 367 -40.54 9.11 -61.35
C ALA A 367 -39.21 8.85 -62.08
N ARG A 368 -38.33 8.03 -61.48
CA ARG A 368 -37.98 6.68 -61.98
C ARG A 368 -36.88 5.99 -61.16
N ASP A 369 -36.91 4.68 -61.29
CA ASP A 369 -36.26 3.60 -60.57
C ASP A 369 -34.75 3.39 -60.82
N GLU A 370 -34.13 2.68 -59.84
CA GLU A 370 -33.07 1.65 -59.95
C GLU A 370 -31.60 2.02 -60.28
N PRO A 371 -30.59 1.14 -60.06
CA PRO A 371 -30.20 0.48 -58.80
C PRO A 371 -28.65 0.41 -58.59
N SER A 372 -28.27 -0.20 -57.44
CA SER A 372 -27.09 -1.06 -57.19
C SER A 372 -25.61 -0.58 -57.28
N THR A 373 -24.91 -0.87 -56.17
CA THR A 373 -23.53 -1.41 -56.03
C THR A 373 -22.34 -0.77 -56.75
N ARG A 374 -21.32 -0.39 -55.95
CA ARG A 374 -19.99 -1.04 -55.98
C ARG A 374 -19.08 -0.63 -54.83
N GLN A 375 -18.42 -1.65 -54.28
CA GLN A 375 -17.23 -1.59 -53.45
C GLN A 375 -16.05 -0.96 -54.19
N SER A 376 -15.15 -0.28 -53.47
CA SER A 376 -13.72 -0.57 -53.56
C SER A 376 -12.95 0.06 -52.40
N ALA A 377 -12.07 -0.77 -51.84
CA ALA A 377 -11.12 -0.52 -50.78
C ALA A 377 -10.11 0.59 -51.09
N LEU A 378 -9.51 1.15 -50.03
CA LEU A 378 -8.07 1.10 -49.71
C LEU A 378 -7.73 2.21 -48.70
N SER A 379 -7.33 1.82 -47.49
CA SER A 379 -6.51 2.67 -46.63
C SER A 379 -5.67 1.79 -45.71
N ASN A 380 -4.35 1.80 -45.95
CA ASN A 380 -3.33 1.36 -45.00
C ASN A 380 -3.47 2.15 -43.68
N PRO A 381 -3.31 1.52 -42.51
CA PRO A 381 -3.08 2.25 -41.28
C PRO A 381 -1.59 2.59 -41.11
N LEU A 382 -1.35 3.84 -40.73
CA LEU A 382 -0.10 4.29 -40.11
C LEU A 382 0.00 3.77 -38.69
N THR A 383 1.23 3.47 -38.33
CA THR A 383 1.80 2.91 -37.11
C THR A 383 1.36 3.65 -35.84
N ALA A 384 0.84 2.91 -34.87
CA ALA A 384 0.66 3.33 -33.48
C ALA A 384 1.85 2.83 -32.63
N PRO A 385 2.29 3.58 -31.59
CA PRO A 385 3.36 3.15 -30.68
C PRO A 385 2.87 2.04 -29.73
N PRO A 386 3.77 1.19 -29.20
CA PRO A 386 3.37 0.02 -28.43
C PRO A 386 2.76 0.42 -27.08
N ALA A 387 1.64 -0.22 -26.77
CA ALA A 387 1.04 -0.24 -25.45
C ALA A 387 1.95 -1.06 -24.52
N TYR A 388 2.16 -0.54 -23.32
CA TYR A 388 2.60 -1.31 -22.17
C TYR A 388 1.57 -2.43 -21.94
N GLU A 389 2.02 -3.67 -21.93
CA GLU A 389 1.25 -4.78 -21.37
C GLU A 389 1.24 -4.59 -19.85
N ASP A 390 0.06 -4.26 -19.31
CA ASP A 390 -0.24 -4.42 -17.89
C ASP A 390 -0.27 -5.93 -17.61
N ASP A 391 0.70 -6.43 -16.84
CA ASP A 391 0.62 -7.74 -16.18
C ASP A 391 -0.42 -7.66 -15.06
N ASP A 392 -1.71 -7.65 -15.43
CA ASP A 392 -2.87 -7.84 -14.54
C ASP A 392 -3.08 -9.34 -14.19
N ASP A 393 -1.99 -10.09 -13.99
CA ASP A 393 -2.01 -11.53 -13.69
C ASP A 393 -1.88 -11.85 -12.18
N ALA A 394 -1.97 -10.84 -11.32
CA ALA A 394 -1.89 -10.99 -9.85
C ALA A 394 -3.25 -11.27 -9.15
N PHE A 395 -4.36 -11.34 -9.88
CA PHE A 395 -5.71 -11.46 -9.29
C PHE A 395 -6.45 -12.77 -9.62
N ALA A 396 -5.71 -13.86 -9.80
CA ALA A 396 -6.31 -15.20 -9.84
C ALA A 396 -6.09 -15.92 -8.50
N PRO A 397 -7.11 -16.05 -7.63
CA PRO A 397 -6.97 -16.70 -6.32
C PRO A 397 -6.74 -18.23 -6.38
N CYS A 398 -6.62 -18.80 -7.59
CA CYS A 398 -6.38 -20.22 -7.82
C CYS A 398 -5.50 -20.44 -9.06
N LYS A 399 -4.17 -20.52 -8.93
CA LYS A 399 -3.31 -21.05 -10.01
C LYS A 399 -3.21 -22.57 -9.84
N SER A 400 -4.05 -23.31 -10.56
CA SER A 400 -3.90 -24.75 -10.81
C SER A 400 -3.50 -24.97 -12.27
N LEU A 401 -2.42 -25.72 -12.49
CA LEU A 401 -2.02 -26.24 -13.80
C LEU A 401 -3.13 -27.17 -14.35
N TYR A 402 -3.36 -27.10 -15.67
CA TYR A 402 -4.34 -27.85 -16.52
C TYR A 402 -5.73 -27.21 -16.71
N ALA A 403 -6.05 -26.90 -17.98
CA ALA A 403 -7.31 -26.32 -18.45
C ALA A 403 -8.09 -27.27 -19.37
N SER A 404 -9.42 -27.29 -19.23
CA SER A 404 -10.37 -27.73 -20.26
C SER A 404 -11.68 -26.96 -20.07
N GLY A 405 -12.01 -26.11 -21.05
CA GLY A 405 -13.14 -25.19 -21.02
C GLY A 405 -14.50 -25.82 -21.32
N SER A 406 -15.54 -25.11 -20.90
CA SER A 406 -16.95 -25.33 -21.22
C SER A 406 -17.47 -24.15 -22.03
N THR A 407 -18.30 -24.42 -23.04
CA THR A 407 -19.10 -23.42 -23.77
C THR A 407 -20.52 -23.92 -23.93
N ALA A 408 -21.51 -23.11 -23.57
CA ALA A 408 -22.86 -23.20 -24.12
C ALA A 408 -23.56 -21.84 -24.03
N GLU A 409 -24.37 -21.57 -25.05
CA GLU A 409 -24.83 -20.28 -25.53
C GLU A 409 -26.38 -20.28 -25.63
N LEU A 410 -26.99 -19.08 -25.71
CA LEU A 410 -28.31 -18.72 -26.29
C LEU A 410 -29.61 -18.97 -25.47
N PRO A 411 -30.81 -18.38 -25.83
CA PRO A 411 -31.12 -17.20 -26.68
C PRO A 411 -32.24 -16.24 -26.14
N ILE A 412 -32.44 -15.15 -26.89
CA ILE A 412 -33.54 -14.15 -26.90
C ILE A 412 -34.82 -14.70 -27.57
N LEU A 413 -36.04 -14.15 -27.26
CA LEU A 413 -37.20 -13.79 -28.15
C LEU A 413 -38.51 -13.50 -27.30
N PRO A 414 -39.65 -12.94 -27.82
CA PRO A 414 -39.96 -11.50 -27.83
C PRO A 414 -41.43 -11.19 -27.31
N PRO A 415 -42.22 -10.18 -27.79
CA PRO A 415 -43.06 -9.32 -26.93
C PRO A 415 -44.56 -9.70 -26.86
N SER A 416 -45.29 -9.23 -25.83
CA SER A 416 -46.75 -9.35 -25.72
C SER A 416 -47.50 -8.05 -25.42
N SER A 417 -48.30 -7.67 -26.41
CA SER A 417 -49.66 -7.09 -26.44
C SER A 417 -50.28 -6.30 -25.26
N SER A 418 -50.89 -5.18 -25.71
CA SER A 418 -52.26 -4.68 -25.44
C SER A 418 -52.56 -3.84 -24.19
N SER A 419 -52.85 -2.56 -24.45
CA SER A 419 -53.63 -1.64 -23.61
C SER A 419 -55.12 -2.04 -23.54
N PRO A 420 -55.85 -1.49 -22.55
CA PRO A 420 -57.03 -0.73 -22.93
C PRO A 420 -57.14 0.64 -22.25
N ARG A 421 -57.89 1.49 -22.96
CA ARG A 421 -58.19 2.90 -22.74
C ARG A 421 -58.99 3.14 -21.45
N THR A 422 -58.65 4.18 -20.72
CA THR A 422 -59.55 4.85 -19.77
C THR A 422 -59.66 6.32 -20.14
N ALA A 423 -60.92 6.77 -20.22
CA ALA A 423 -61.35 8.06 -20.74
C ALA A 423 -61.16 9.18 -19.70
N PHE A 424 -60.65 10.33 -20.15
CA PHE A 424 -60.60 11.56 -19.36
C PHE A 424 -61.90 12.38 -19.53
N PRO A 425 -62.47 12.95 -18.45
CA PRO A 425 -63.58 13.89 -18.53
C PRO A 425 -63.11 15.32 -18.91
N PRO A 426 -64.02 16.19 -19.41
CA PRO A 426 -63.65 17.37 -20.18
C PRO A 426 -63.30 18.63 -19.36
N SER A 427 -62.67 19.55 -20.08
CA SER A 427 -62.12 20.86 -19.72
C SER A 427 -62.98 21.75 -18.81
N ARG A 428 -62.39 22.24 -17.72
CA ARG A 428 -62.85 23.45 -17.01
C ARG A 428 -62.15 24.70 -17.55
N ARG A 429 -62.98 25.72 -17.77
CA ARG A 429 -62.68 27.05 -18.31
C ARG A 429 -61.63 27.80 -17.48
N SER A 430 -60.71 28.46 -18.17
CA SER A 430 -59.76 29.43 -17.62
C SER A 430 -60.48 30.71 -17.15
N PRO A 431 -60.19 31.26 -15.95
CA PRO A 431 -60.61 32.60 -15.59
C PRO A 431 -59.69 33.67 -16.21
N PRO A 432 -60.18 34.91 -16.38
CA PRO A 432 -59.50 35.94 -17.17
C PRO A 432 -58.30 36.56 -16.44
N ARG A 433 -57.28 36.91 -17.25
CA ARG A 433 -56.07 37.66 -16.88
C ARG A 433 -56.41 39.03 -16.30
N ALA A 434 -55.97 39.31 -15.08
CA ALA A 434 -55.80 40.67 -14.56
C ALA A 434 -54.47 41.26 -15.07
N PRO A 435 -54.37 42.58 -15.34
CA PRO A 435 -53.14 43.22 -15.79
C PRO A 435 -52.31 43.64 -14.58
N SER A 436 -51.31 42.83 -14.19
CA SER A 436 -50.28 43.26 -13.24
C SER A 436 -49.05 43.76 -13.99
N SER A 437 -48.97 45.06 -14.23
CA SER A 437 -47.74 45.75 -14.62
C SER A 437 -46.86 45.97 -13.38
N ALA A 438 -46.11 44.94 -13.01
CA ALA A 438 -44.88 45.10 -12.25
C ALA A 438 -43.84 44.28 -12.99
N SER A 439 -42.98 44.93 -13.78
CA SER A 439 -41.83 44.27 -14.39
C SER A 439 -40.99 43.71 -13.25
N SER A 440 -41.03 42.39 -13.08
CA SER A 440 -40.17 41.73 -12.11
C SER A 440 -38.74 42.08 -12.48
N ARG A 441 -37.86 42.30 -11.49
CA ARG A 441 -36.42 42.49 -11.78
C ARG A 441 -35.84 41.33 -12.60
N LEU A 442 -36.53 40.19 -12.64
CA LEU A 442 -36.22 39.01 -13.44
C LEU A 442 -36.45 39.18 -14.95
N ASP A 443 -37.24 40.17 -15.39
CA ASP A 443 -37.57 40.44 -16.79
C ASP A 443 -36.69 41.56 -17.41
N HIS A 444 -35.79 42.17 -16.64
CA HIS A 444 -34.86 43.16 -17.18
C HIS A 444 -33.77 42.48 -18.03
N PRO A 445 -33.59 42.90 -19.30
CA PRO A 445 -32.57 42.34 -20.17
C PRO A 445 -31.19 42.80 -19.72
N PHE A 446 -30.26 41.86 -19.64
CA PHE A 446 -28.85 42.16 -19.43
C PHE A 446 -27.99 41.60 -20.57
N HIS A 447 -26.80 42.17 -20.72
CA HIS A 447 -25.89 41.86 -21.82
C HIS A 447 -24.73 41.01 -21.33
N ILE A 448 -24.70 39.75 -21.75
CA ILE A 448 -23.57 38.88 -21.50
C ILE A 448 -22.55 39.10 -22.62
N ARG A 449 -21.48 39.82 -22.31
CA ARG A 449 -20.29 39.94 -23.17
C ARG A 449 -19.40 38.69 -23.05
N ARG A 450 -18.66 38.35 -24.11
CA ARG A 450 -17.77 37.18 -24.17
C ARG A 450 -16.80 37.04 -22.99
N TRP A 451 -16.29 38.14 -22.45
CA TRP A 451 -15.36 38.12 -21.33
C TRP A 451 -16.03 37.70 -20.01
N HIS A 452 -17.34 37.93 -19.82
CA HIS A 452 -18.05 37.49 -18.62
C HIS A 452 -18.08 35.96 -18.54
N LEU A 453 -18.43 35.28 -19.65
CA LEU A 453 -18.45 33.82 -19.69
C LEU A 453 -17.04 33.21 -19.74
N SER A 454 -16.08 33.90 -20.37
CA SER A 454 -14.68 33.46 -20.40
C SER A 454 -14.04 33.50 -19.00
N LEU A 455 -14.33 34.51 -18.18
CA LEU A 455 -13.91 34.54 -16.77
C LEU A 455 -14.68 33.55 -15.89
N LEU A 456 -15.94 33.26 -16.21
CA LEU A 456 -16.77 32.30 -15.47
C LEU A 456 -16.16 30.88 -15.49
N PHE A 457 -15.65 30.43 -16.64
CA PHE A 457 -15.00 29.12 -16.74
C PHE A 457 -13.76 29.01 -15.83
N PHE A 458 -12.94 30.07 -15.76
CA PHE A 458 -11.81 30.13 -14.83
C PHE A 458 -12.27 30.15 -13.36
N ALA A 459 -13.24 30.99 -13.04
CA ALA A 459 -13.70 31.18 -11.67
C ALA A 459 -14.46 29.97 -11.10
N ILE A 460 -14.99 29.08 -11.96
CA ILE A 460 -15.75 27.90 -11.55
C ILE A 460 -14.95 26.60 -11.72
N LEU A 461 -14.34 26.33 -12.89
CA LEU A 461 -13.67 25.03 -13.07
C LEU A 461 -12.39 24.92 -12.27
N LEU A 462 -11.59 25.98 -12.16
CA LEU A 462 -10.31 25.89 -11.44
C LEU A 462 -10.48 25.49 -9.96
N PRO A 463 -11.38 26.13 -9.17
CA PRO A 463 -11.59 25.72 -7.79
C PRO A 463 -12.31 24.37 -7.63
N LEU A 464 -12.90 23.80 -8.68
CA LEU A 464 -13.44 22.44 -8.67
C LEU A 464 -12.39 21.38 -9.02
N LEU A 465 -11.57 21.68 -10.02
CA LEU A 465 -10.62 20.73 -10.61
C LEU A 465 -9.38 20.55 -9.75
N ALA A 466 -8.87 21.62 -9.12
CA ALA A 466 -7.69 21.52 -8.26
C ALA A 466 -7.92 20.60 -7.03
N PRO A 467 -9.01 20.73 -6.26
CA PRO A 467 -9.30 19.80 -5.18
C PRO A 467 -9.53 18.37 -5.68
N LEU A 468 -10.18 18.20 -6.83
CA LEU A 468 -10.43 16.89 -7.42
C LEU A 468 -9.12 16.18 -7.77
N LEU A 469 -8.18 16.88 -8.40
CA LEU A 469 -6.84 16.36 -8.67
C LEU A 469 -6.09 16.02 -7.38
N HIS A 470 -6.16 16.86 -6.35
CA HIS A 470 -5.55 16.54 -5.05
C HIS A 470 -6.17 15.32 -4.35
N VAL A 471 -7.45 15.02 -4.60
CA VAL A 471 -8.14 13.87 -4.01
C VAL A 471 -7.79 12.55 -4.73
N PHE A 472 -7.71 12.58 -6.05
CA PHE A 472 -7.53 11.36 -6.85
C PHE A 472 -6.09 11.11 -7.29
N LEU A 473 -5.22 12.12 -7.28
CA LEU A 473 -3.82 11.90 -7.58
C LEU A 473 -3.08 11.32 -6.38
N PRO A 474 -2.18 10.34 -6.61
CA PRO A 474 -1.26 9.86 -5.59
C PRO A 474 -0.50 11.01 -4.91
N THR A 475 -0.21 10.84 -3.63
CA THR A 475 0.67 11.76 -2.91
C THR A 475 2.12 11.44 -3.26
N THR A 476 2.95 12.45 -3.48
CA THR A 476 4.41 12.24 -3.59
C THR A 476 4.96 11.70 -2.28
N ILE A 477 5.92 10.79 -2.32
CA ILE A 477 6.58 10.25 -1.13
C ILE A 477 7.16 11.33 -0.20
N SER A 478 7.73 12.43 -0.73
CA SER A 478 8.26 13.51 0.12
C SER A 478 7.17 14.11 1.00
N THR A 479 6.05 14.53 0.39
CA THR A 479 4.91 15.08 1.12
C THR A 479 4.28 14.05 2.06
N PHE A 480 4.30 12.76 1.69
CA PHE A 480 3.81 11.69 2.56
C PHE A 480 4.68 11.54 3.81
N LEU A 481 6.02 11.48 3.66
CA LEU A 481 6.98 11.38 4.77
C LEU A 481 6.96 12.62 5.68
N ASP A 482 6.84 13.82 5.10
CA ASP A 482 6.68 15.06 5.88
C ASP A 482 5.42 14.98 6.76
N ARG A 483 4.34 14.40 6.21
CA ARG A 483 3.10 14.20 6.96
C ARG A 483 3.24 13.13 8.03
N THR A 484 3.85 11.98 7.76
CA THR A 484 4.03 10.92 8.78
C THR A 484 4.91 11.41 9.92
N THR A 485 5.99 12.12 9.63
CA THR A 485 6.84 12.79 10.63
C THR A 485 6.02 13.75 11.50
N SER A 486 5.15 14.57 10.88
CA SER A 486 4.29 15.50 11.64
C SER A 486 3.26 14.79 12.53
N LEU A 487 2.73 13.64 12.09
CA LEU A 487 1.78 12.85 12.88
C LEU A 487 2.48 12.15 14.06
N ALA A 488 3.77 11.88 13.91
CA ALA A 488 4.65 11.39 14.94
C ALA A 488 5.30 12.53 15.76
N ALA A 489 4.91 13.80 15.67
CA ALA A 489 5.56 14.85 16.45
C ALA A 489 5.38 14.64 17.98
N ARG A 490 6.38 15.05 18.79
CA ARG A 490 6.41 14.83 20.25
C ARG A 490 5.54 15.82 21.05
N ASP A 491 5.19 16.95 20.45
CA ASP A 491 4.56 18.10 21.14
C ASP A 491 3.07 17.90 21.50
N SER A 492 2.46 16.80 21.06
CA SER A 492 1.08 16.40 21.39
C SER A 492 0.99 14.87 21.46
N PRO A 493 -0.14 14.27 21.91
CA PRO A 493 -0.36 12.83 21.70
C PRO A 493 -0.14 12.51 20.22
N PRO A 494 0.74 11.56 19.89
CA PRO A 494 1.07 11.27 18.51
C PRO A 494 -0.17 10.68 17.85
N ARG A 495 -0.39 11.08 16.60
CA ARG A 495 -1.50 10.58 15.79
C ARG A 495 -1.09 9.37 14.94
N ALA A 496 0.21 9.06 14.94
CA ALA A 496 0.80 7.84 14.43
C ALA A 496 2.03 7.49 15.29
N VAL A 497 2.23 6.22 15.60
CA VAL A 497 3.39 5.74 16.39
C VAL A 497 4.60 5.40 15.55
N GLY A 498 4.46 5.46 14.22
CA GLY A 498 5.52 5.06 13.32
C GLY A 498 5.10 4.76 11.90
N ASP A 499 6.07 4.40 11.08
CA ASP A 499 5.87 3.98 9.69
C ASP A 499 6.90 2.94 9.22
N LEU A 500 6.47 2.05 8.33
CA LEU A 500 7.30 0.98 7.78
C LEU A 500 7.22 0.99 6.25
N TYR A 501 8.34 1.21 5.57
CA TYR A 501 8.38 1.23 4.11
C TYR A 501 8.52 -0.18 3.54
N TRP A 502 8.08 -0.39 2.30
CA TRP A 502 8.23 -1.67 1.59
C TRP A 502 9.17 -1.54 0.40
N SER A 503 10.17 -2.40 0.19
CA SER A 503 10.71 -3.46 1.05
C SER A 503 12.24 -3.48 0.94
N LEU A 504 12.94 -3.92 1.99
CA LEU A 504 14.41 -3.90 2.05
C LEU A 504 15.02 -5.25 1.64
N PHE A 505 15.99 -5.19 0.73
CA PHE A 505 16.79 -6.33 0.30
C PHE A 505 18.29 -6.06 0.43
N GLY A 506 19.01 -7.10 0.87
CA GLY A 506 20.46 -7.10 0.99
C GLY A 506 21.18 -7.62 -0.26
N ARG A 507 22.46 -7.92 -0.09
CA ARG A 507 23.23 -8.67 -1.07
C ARG A 507 22.94 -10.16 -0.97
N ASP A 508 23.40 -10.90 -1.97
CA ASP A 508 23.43 -12.36 -1.97
C ASP A 508 24.51 -12.90 -1.03
N ASP A 509 24.56 -14.23 -0.86
CA ASP A 509 25.53 -14.88 0.05
C ASP A 509 26.99 -14.67 -0.36
N THR A 510 27.23 -14.33 -1.63
CA THR A 510 28.57 -14.00 -2.13
C THR A 510 28.97 -12.56 -1.83
N CYS A 511 28.02 -11.73 -1.37
CA CYS A 511 28.17 -10.28 -1.22
C CYS A 511 28.53 -9.57 -2.53
N CYS A 512 28.32 -10.21 -3.68
CA CYS A 512 28.74 -9.70 -4.99
C CYS A 512 27.59 -9.21 -5.84
N ALA A 513 26.34 -9.53 -5.51
CA ALA A 513 25.15 -9.05 -6.21
C ALA A 513 24.06 -8.65 -5.20
N TYR A 514 23.16 -7.76 -5.61
CA TYR A 514 21.94 -7.51 -4.85
C TYR A 514 20.90 -8.58 -5.16
N VAL A 515 20.08 -8.95 -4.18
CA VAL A 515 18.95 -9.86 -4.40
C VAL A 515 17.78 -9.04 -4.97
N PRO A 516 17.35 -9.30 -6.22
CA PRO A 516 16.26 -8.55 -6.84
C PRO A 516 14.90 -9.06 -6.35
N HIS A 517 13.89 -8.19 -6.42
CA HIS A 517 12.49 -8.57 -6.28
C HIS A 517 11.64 -7.78 -7.29
N GLY A 518 10.58 -8.42 -7.79
CA GLY A 518 9.90 -8.05 -9.04
C GLY A 518 8.72 -7.09 -8.92
N ASP A 519 8.40 -6.60 -7.73
CA ASP A 519 7.23 -5.75 -7.46
C ASP A 519 7.44 -4.24 -7.78
N GLY A 520 8.68 -3.86 -8.11
CA GLY A 520 9.07 -2.48 -8.36
C GLY A 520 9.40 -1.64 -7.11
N TYR A 521 9.34 -2.22 -5.91
CA TYR A 521 9.58 -1.54 -4.62
C TYR A 521 10.85 -2.01 -3.89
N THR A 522 11.70 -2.78 -4.57
CA THR A 522 12.96 -3.32 -4.03
C THR A 522 13.94 -2.22 -3.64
N LEU A 523 14.22 -2.07 -2.34
CA LEU A 523 15.22 -1.15 -1.83
C LEU A 523 16.54 -1.88 -1.51
N HIS A 524 17.60 -1.57 -2.25
CA HIS A 524 18.98 -1.98 -1.99
C HIS A 524 19.81 -0.89 -1.32
N TYR A 525 20.66 -1.27 -0.35
CA TYR A 525 21.59 -0.39 0.36
C TYR A 525 23.06 -0.77 0.13
N PRO A 526 23.97 0.20 -0.09
CA PRO A 526 23.74 1.57 -0.51
C PRO A 526 23.72 1.57 -2.05
N SER A 527 22.56 1.35 -2.67
CA SER A 527 22.53 1.30 -4.13
C SER A 527 22.56 2.72 -4.73
N SER A 528 23.55 2.96 -5.58
CA SER A 528 23.63 4.14 -6.45
C SER A 528 22.45 4.14 -7.43
N PRO A 529 22.00 5.31 -7.91
CA PRO A 529 21.19 5.37 -9.13
C PRO A 529 22.00 4.71 -10.27
N GLY A 530 21.45 3.66 -10.88
CA GLY A 530 21.91 3.06 -12.15
C GLY A 530 23.33 2.51 -12.20
N GLN A 531 23.47 1.19 -12.07
CA GLN A 531 24.54 0.43 -12.73
C GLN A 531 23.92 -0.81 -13.38
N GLY A 532 24.07 -0.92 -14.70
CA GLY A 532 23.74 -2.12 -15.50
C GLY A 532 22.41 -2.01 -16.24
N GLY A 533 22.48 -2.09 -17.58
CA GLY A 533 21.32 -2.07 -18.47
C GLY A 533 20.36 -3.25 -18.28
N ASP A 534 19.20 -3.07 -18.90
CA ASP A 534 18.13 -4.04 -19.13
C ASP A 534 17.26 -4.41 -17.89
N GLU A 535 16.14 -3.68 -17.82
CA GLU A 535 14.79 -4.09 -17.37
C GLU A 535 14.49 -4.45 -15.90
N ALA A 536 15.43 -4.42 -14.95
CA ALA A 536 15.08 -4.64 -13.52
C ALA A 536 15.74 -3.71 -12.47
N GLY A 537 16.46 -2.65 -12.89
CA GLY A 537 17.37 -1.92 -11.98
C GLY A 537 17.38 -0.39 -12.13
N LYS A 538 16.31 0.30 -11.74
CA LYS A 538 16.45 1.68 -11.23
C LYS A 538 16.84 1.55 -9.76
N GLY A 539 18.15 1.47 -9.46
CA GLY A 539 18.63 1.36 -8.08
C GLY A 539 17.96 2.38 -7.14
N SER A 540 17.83 2.04 -5.86
CA SER A 540 17.09 2.82 -4.85
C SER A 540 17.45 4.31 -4.81
N GLY A 541 18.68 4.65 -5.23
CA GLY A 541 19.10 6.03 -5.50
C GLY A 541 18.89 6.96 -4.31
N ASP A 542 18.31 8.13 -4.55
CA ASP A 542 18.07 9.12 -3.50
C ASP A 542 17.05 8.66 -2.45
N ALA A 543 16.28 7.60 -2.72
CA ALA A 543 15.29 7.10 -1.77
C ALA A 543 15.94 6.54 -0.51
N VAL A 544 17.09 5.85 -0.60
CA VAL A 544 17.81 5.34 0.58
C VAL A 544 18.20 6.49 1.50
N THR A 545 18.71 7.58 0.93
CA THR A 545 19.10 8.77 1.70
C THR A 545 17.87 9.44 2.31
N ARG A 546 16.77 9.55 1.54
CA ARG A 546 15.51 10.14 2.02
C ARG A 546 14.92 9.35 3.19
N LEU A 547 14.79 8.02 3.04
CA LEU A 547 14.23 7.14 4.07
C LEU A 547 15.15 7.06 5.30
N THR A 548 16.47 7.07 5.11
CA THR A 548 17.41 7.14 6.24
C THR A 548 17.23 8.42 7.04
N ARG A 549 17.16 9.59 6.38
CA ARG A 549 16.90 10.86 7.08
C ARG A 549 15.57 10.85 7.79
N HIS A 550 14.51 10.41 7.09
CA HIS A 550 13.18 10.26 7.68
C HIS A 550 13.20 9.43 8.97
N ALA A 551 13.84 8.26 8.94
CA ALA A 551 13.89 7.38 10.11
C ALA A 551 14.61 8.00 11.32
N TRP A 552 15.76 8.65 11.08
CA TRP A 552 16.49 9.34 12.16
C TRP A 552 15.74 10.58 12.68
N GLU A 553 14.99 11.27 11.83
CA GLU A 553 14.13 12.39 12.21
C GLU A 553 12.94 11.92 13.06
N VAL A 554 12.25 10.85 12.68
CA VAL A 554 11.15 10.24 13.44
C VAL A 554 11.61 9.73 14.80
N ARG A 555 12.83 9.16 14.90
CA ARG A 555 13.45 8.80 16.19
C ARG A 555 13.73 10.03 17.05
N GLY A 556 14.07 11.16 16.42
CA GLY A 556 14.57 12.33 17.14
C GLY A 556 15.91 12.07 17.81
N GLU A 557 16.72 11.17 17.25
CA GLU A 557 18.04 10.79 17.74
C GLU A 557 19.12 11.18 16.73
N ARG A 558 20.32 11.46 17.23
CA ARG A 558 21.48 11.67 16.36
C ARG A 558 21.96 10.32 15.83
N PRO A 559 22.16 10.13 14.52
CA PRO A 559 22.74 8.91 13.99
C PRO A 559 24.11 8.63 14.62
N TYR A 560 24.34 7.42 15.09
CA TYR A 560 25.60 7.04 15.77
C TYR A 560 26.82 7.10 14.84
N TRP A 561 26.60 7.00 13.54
CA TRP A 561 27.62 7.04 12.50
C TRP A 561 27.88 8.45 11.95
N LEU A 562 27.10 9.46 12.37
CA LEU A 562 27.21 10.82 11.84
C LEU A 562 28.38 11.56 12.50
N GLU A 563 29.36 11.97 11.67
CA GLU A 563 30.56 12.71 12.09
C GLU A 563 30.23 13.91 12.99
N GLU A 564 31.04 14.12 14.03
CA GLU A 564 30.85 15.21 14.99
C GLU A 564 30.77 16.58 14.28
N GLY A 565 29.85 17.43 14.73
CA GLY A 565 29.59 18.74 14.12
C GLY A 565 28.71 18.73 12.87
N LYS A 566 28.47 17.58 12.22
CA LYS A 566 27.44 17.46 11.18
C LYS A 566 26.06 17.27 11.77
N GLU A 567 25.05 17.73 11.05
CA GLU A 567 23.63 17.51 11.31
C GLU A 567 23.00 16.60 10.25
N LEU A 568 21.81 16.06 10.53
CA LEU A 568 21.10 15.18 9.60
C LEU A 568 20.80 15.84 8.24
N ARG A 569 20.61 17.17 8.22
CA ARG A 569 20.44 17.97 7.00
C ARG A 569 21.68 17.97 6.10
N ASP A 570 22.86 17.65 6.64
CA ASP A 570 24.12 17.61 5.91
C ASP A 570 24.32 16.28 5.16
N VAL A 571 23.50 15.26 5.45
CA VAL A 571 23.44 13.99 4.70
C VAL A 571 22.69 14.26 3.39
N LYS A 572 23.42 14.43 2.28
CA LYS A 572 22.86 14.86 0.99
C LYS A 572 22.73 13.73 -0.02
N GLY A 573 23.51 12.66 0.13
CA GLY A 573 23.40 11.50 -0.73
C GLY A 573 23.96 10.24 -0.11
N TRP A 574 23.91 9.14 -0.87
CA TRP A 574 24.33 7.82 -0.40
C TRP A 574 25.80 7.75 0.03
N ARG A 575 26.65 8.66 -0.47
CA ARG A 575 28.07 8.77 -0.06
C ARG A 575 28.26 9.35 1.34
N ASP A 576 27.23 9.93 1.93
CA ASP A 576 27.26 10.44 3.31
C ASP A 576 26.76 9.38 4.31
N LEU A 577 26.28 8.23 3.81
CA LEU A 577 25.80 7.11 4.61
C LEU A 577 26.96 6.17 5.01
N PRO A 578 26.84 5.44 6.13
CA PRO A 578 27.88 4.52 6.56
C PRO A 578 28.04 3.33 5.61
N VAL A 579 29.24 2.79 5.51
CA VAL A 579 29.45 1.51 4.81
C VAL A 579 28.90 0.39 5.69
N VAL A 580 28.07 -0.48 5.12
CA VAL A 580 27.67 -1.74 5.74
C VAL A 580 28.47 -2.87 5.08
N ASN A 581 29.32 -3.52 5.86
CA ASN A 581 30.14 -4.63 5.35
C ASN A 581 29.27 -5.85 5.02
N CYS A 582 29.70 -6.64 4.05
CA CYS A 582 29.15 -7.96 3.81
C CYS A 582 30.32 -8.91 3.53
N PRO A 583 30.41 -10.04 4.24
CA PRO A 583 29.53 -10.46 5.34
C PRO A 583 29.71 -9.60 6.61
N GLN A 584 28.68 -9.54 7.45
CA GLN A 584 28.79 -9.05 8.83
C GLN A 584 29.54 -10.08 9.69
N LYS A 585 30.14 -9.65 10.81
CA LYS A 585 30.68 -10.57 11.82
C LYS A 585 29.52 -11.32 12.48
N GLY A 586 29.77 -12.59 12.83
CA GLY A 586 28.78 -13.42 13.50
C GLY A 586 28.37 -12.91 14.87
N VAL A 587 27.27 -13.46 15.38
CA VAL A 587 26.78 -13.20 16.74
C VAL A 587 27.36 -14.23 17.70
N THR A 588 27.96 -13.78 18.80
CA THR A 588 28.46 -14.65 19.86
C THR A 588 27.36 -14.96 20.86
N LEU A 589 27.01 -16.24 20.99
CA LEU A 589 26.05 -16.74 21.97
C LEU A 589 26.64 -16.74 23.39
N ALA A 590 25.78 -16.91 24.40
CA ALA A 590 26.19 -16.94 25.82
C ALA A 590 27.21 -18.05 26.13
N ASN A 591 27.19 -19.16 25.38
CA ASN A 591 28.15 -20.27 25.50
C ASN A 591 29.47 -20.02 24.74
N GLY A 592 29.64 -18.85 24.12
CA GLY A 592 30.83 -18.47 23.35
C GLY A 592 30.81 -18.91 21.88
N THR A 593 29.81 -19.68 21.43
CA THR A 593 29.67 -20.10 20.03
C THR A 593 29.38 -18.90 19.13
N LEU A 594 30.05 -18.82 17.98
CA LEU A 594 29.85 -17.77 16.98
C LEU A 594 28.96 -18.29 15.84
N VAL A 595 27.91 -17.54 15.47
CA VAL A 595 26.93 -17.99 14.48
C VAL A 595 26.70 -16.94 13.38
N GLY A 596 26.56 -17.41 12.14
CA GLY A 596 25.86 -16.70 11.05
C GLY A 596 26.63 -15.66 10.22
N GLY A 597 27.84 -15.28 10.62
CA GLY A 597 28.64 -14.28 9.90
C GLY A 597 30.09 -14.72 9.69
N SER A 598 30.94 -13.80 9.23
CA SER A 598 32.37 -14.09 9.04
C SER A 598 33.02 -14.57 10.35
N GLY A 599 33.80 -15.64 10.27
CA GLY A 599 34.52 -16.21 11.40
C GLY A 599 33.74 -17.27 12.19
N ALA A 600 32.45 -17.49 11.91
CA ALA A 600 31.74 -18.67 12.38
C ALA A 600 32.31 -19.91 11.67
N MET A 601 32.70 -20.94 12.44
CA MET A 601 33.15 -22.25 11.91
C MET A 601 32.00 -23.25 11.88
#